data_AF-A0A6I7Q599-F1
#
_entry.id   AF-A0A6I7Q599-F1
#
_cell.length_a   1.000
_cell.length_b   1.000
_cell.length_c   1.000
_cell.angle_alpha   90.00
_cell.angle_beta   90.00
_cell.angle_gamma   90.00
#
_symmetry.space_group_name_H-M   'P 1'
#
loop_
_entity.id
_entity.type
_entity.pdbx_description
1 polymer ?
#
loop_
_entity_poly.entity_id
_entity_poly.type
_entity_poly.pdbx_seq_one_letter_code
_entity_poly.pdbx_strand_id
1 'polypeptide(L)'
;MAPPTHPAPGSRLARAWQALSHSLSHSVPWSLPEPLALPLAALLAATAGAATVLSFAPFGLAPVSVLALAVFYQVLRGQGPRTALLLGWLFGLGLFGCGVFWIRISLNEFGNLPAPAANILMVLLVALLALFYALAGWLIRWLEPPAGRPSWVGPLLVLPGVWVLLEWVRGWLFTGFPWLILGTGQVAAPLGGLAPGLGVFGVGLAVAASAGLLWRLARWGGR
;
A
#
# COMPACT_ATOMS: atom_id res chain seq x y z
N MET A 1 69.14 5.45 -2.95
CA MET A 1 68.57 4.56 -1.93
C MET A 1 67.23 5.18 -1.52
N ALA A 2 66.10 4.62 -1.96
CA ALA A 2 64.75 5.05 -1.56
C ALA A 2 64.14 3.94 -0.66
N PRO A 3 63.07 4.21 0.11
CA PRO A 3 63.08 4.63 1.52
C PRO A 3 62.47 3.54 2.43
N PRO A 4 62.23 3.82 3.72
CA PRO A 4 61.04 3.30 4.38
C PRO A 4 60.10 4.44 4.78
N THR A 5 58.87 4.37 4.26
CA THR A 5 57.71 5.14 4.70
C THR A 5 57.20 4.55 6.01
N HIS A 6 57.07 5.39 7.04
CA HIS A 6 56.39 4.99 8.29
C HIS A 6 54.88 4.84 8.04
N PRO A 7 54.24 3.73 8.45
CA PRO A 7 52.79 3.60 8.38
C PRO A 7 52.11 4.44 9.48
N ALA A 8 51.03 5.13 9.13
CA ALA A 8 50.20 5.92 10.04
C ALA A 8 49.50 5.04 11.11
N PRO A 9 49.31 5.53 12.35
CA PRO A 9 48.78 4.71 13.44
C PRO A 9 47.27 4.50 13.31
N GLY A 10 46.87 3.31 12.85
CA GLY A 10 45.50 2.80 12.97
C GLY A 10 45.13 2.58 14.44
N SER A 11 44.38 3.53 15.00
CA SER A 11 43.97 3.53 16.40
C SER A 11 43.26 2.22 16.76
N ARG A 12 43.55 1.67 17.95
CA ARG A 12 42.83 0.50 18.50
C ARG A 12 41.30 0.72 18.49
N LEU A 13 40.88 1.99 18.56
CA LEU A 13 39.50 2.44 18.42
C LEU A 13 38.91 2.20 17.02
N ALA A 14 39.68 2.41 15.93
CA ALA A 14 39.20 2.12 14.57
C ALA A 14 38.96 0.61 14.35
N ARG A 15 39.83 -0.23 14.92
CA ARG A 15 39.65 -1.69 14.88
C ARG A 15 38.53 -2.17 15.80
N ALA A 16 38.37 -1.56 16.97
CA ALA A 16 37.24 -1.83 17.86
C ALA A 16 35.90 -1.40 17.23
N TRP A 17 35.89 -0.25 16.54
CA TRP A 17 34.73 0.24 15.79
C TRP A 17 34.41 -0.65 14.59
N GLN A 18 35.41 -1.09 13.83
CA GLN A 18 35.22 -2.07 12.74
C GLN A 18 34.70 -3.41 13.27
N ALA A 19 35.24 -3.91 14.38
CA ALA A 19 34.79 -5.15 15.00
C ALA A 19 33.35 -5.05 15.56
N LEU A 20 32.98 -3.90 16.17
CA LEU A 20 31.62 -3.62 16.61
C LEU A 20 30.66 -3.47 15.42
N SER A 21 31.07 -2.80 14.34
CA SER A 21 30.25 -2.68 13.12
C SER A 21 30.01 -4.03 12.44
N HIS A 22 31.00 -4.94 12.49
CA HIS A 22 30.84 -6.31 11.99
C HIS A 22 29.96 -7.16 12.91
N SER A 23 30.11 -7.01 14.24
CA SER A 23 29.30 -7.71 15.25
C SER A 23 27.83 -7.29 15.22
N LEU A 24 27.52 -6.04 14.88
CA LEU A 24 26.15 -5.53 14.76
C LEU A 24 25.51 -5.84 13.39
N SER A 25 26.29 -6.34 12.43
CA SER A 25 25.80 -6.75 11.10
C SER A 25 25.21 -8.15 11.04
N HIS A 26 25.30 -8.92 12.14
CA HIS A 26 24.75 -10.27 12.22
C HIS A 26 23.24 -10.23 12.52
N SER A 27 22.48 -10.23 11.43
CA SER A 27 21.19 -10.90 11.23
C SER A 27 20.12 -10.65 12.29
N VAL A 28 19.35 -9.59 12.08
CA VAL A 28 18.06 -9.42 12.75
C VAL A 28 17.10 -10.51 12.25
N PRO A 29 16.57 -11.38 13.13
CA PRO A 29 15.89 -12.63 12.74
C PRO A 29 14.46 -12.45 12.21
N TRP A 30 13.94 -11.23 12.10
CA TRP A 30 12.53 -10.96 11.77
C TRP A 30 12.26 -10.53 10.32
N SER A 31 13.22 -10.67 9.40
CA SER A 31 12.96 -10.34 7.99
C SER A 31 11.83 -11.23 7.47
N LEU A 32 10.67 -10.62 7.21
CA LEU A 32 9.52 -11.34 6.67
C LEU A 32 9.95 -12.04 5.37
N PRO A 33 9.62 -13.32 5.18
CA PRO A 33 9.97 -14.04 3.97
C PRO A 33 9.37 -13.32 2.75
N GLU A 34 10.20 -13.11 1.73
CA GLU A 34 9.75 -12.59 0.44
C GLU A 34 9.93 -13.66 -0.64
N PRO A 35 8.85 -14.08 -1.34
CA PRO A 35 7.45 -13.69 -1.12
C PRO A 35 6.82 -14.33 0.13
N LEU A 36 5.81 -13.66 0.69
CA LEU A 36 4.92 -14.27 1.68
C LEU A 36 4.15 -15.45 1.05
N ALA A 37 3.84 -16.47 1.85
CA ALA A 37 2.97 -17.56 1.41
C ALA A 37 1.63 -17.01 0.91
N LEU A 38 1.16 -17.49 -0.25
CA LEU A 38 -0.05 -17.00 -0.90
C LEU A 38 -1.29 -16.90 0.01
N PRO A 39 -1.65 -17.91 0.84
CA PRO A 39 -2.84 -17.80 1.70
C PRO A 39 -2.72 -16.66 2.72
N LEU A 40 -1.53 -16.48 3.32
CA LEU A 40 -1.28 -15.37 4.24
C LEU A 40 -1.33 -14.02 3.52
N ALA A 41 -0.70 -13.93 2.34
CA ALA A 41 -0.74 -12.72 1.52
C ALA A 41 -2.17 -12.35 1.10
N ALA A 42 -2.99 -13.33 0.72
CA ALA A 42 -4.39 -13.17 0.36
C ALA A 42 -5.24 -12.65 1.53
N LEU A 43 -5.09 -13.26 2.71
CA LEU A 43 -5.78 -12.84 3.92
C LEU A 43 -5.38 -11.40 4.31
N LEU A 44 -4.09 -11.10 4.30
CA LEU A 44 -3.58 -9.76 4.62
C LEU A 44 -4.04 -8.72 3.59
N ALA A 45 -4.10 -9.05 2.30
CA ALA A 45 -4.62 -8.16 1.28
C ALA A 45 -6.09 -7.82 1.52
N ALA A 46 -6.95 -8.83 1.71
CA ALA A 46 -8.38 -8.62 1.95
C ALA A 46 -8.65 -7.84 3.25
N THR A 47 -7.96 -8.19 4.33
CA THR A 47 -8.11 -7.52 5.63
C THR A 47 -7.55 -6.11 5.62
N ALA A 48 -6.45 -5.83 4.92
CA ALA A 48 -5.97 -4.46 4.72
C ALA A 48 -6.98 -3.61 3.93
N GLY A 49 -7.59 -4.18 2.89
CA GLY A 49 -8.68 -3.55 2.15
C GLY A 49 -9.85 -3.19 3.06
N ALA A 50 -10.35 -4.15 3.83
CA ALA A 50 -11.45 -3.94 4.78
C ALA A 50 -11.09 -2.91 5.87
N ALA A 51 -9.88 -2.99 6.44
CA ALA A 51 -9.41 -2.06 7.46
C ALA A 51 -9.32 -0.62 6.94
N THR A 52 -9.03 -0.42 5.65
CA THR A 52 -9.01 0.92 5.03
C THR A 52 -10.35 1.65 5.19
N VAL A 53 -11.47 0.92 5.29
CA VAL A 53 -12.81 1.51 5.55
C VAL A 53 -12.85 2.31 6.85
N LEU A 54 -12.08 1.90 7.86
CA LEU A 54 -12.01 2.59 9.15
C LEU A 54 -11.37 3.98 9.07
N SER A 55 -10.69 4.32 7.98
CA SER A 55 -10.18 5.67 7.72
C SER A 55 -11.31 6.66 7.38
N PHE A 56 -12.43 6.18 6.86
CA PHE A 56 -13.55 7.02 6.45
C PHE A 56 -14.56 7.24 7.57
N ALA A 57 -15.49 8.18 7.36
CA ALA A 57 -16.63 8.36 8.24
C ALA A 57 -17.46 7.05 8.32
N PRO A 58 -18.05 6.73 9.49
CA PRO A 58 -18.07 7.52 10.72
C PRO A 58 -16.86 7.33 11.64
N PHE A 59 -15.89 6.47 11.27
CA PHE A 59 -14.80 6.06 12.16
C PHE A 59 -13.65 7.08 12.24
N GLY A 60 -13.20 7.59 11.09
CA GLY A 60 -12.17 8.63 11.01
C GLY A 60 -10.77 8.22 11.51
N LEU A 61 -10.45 6.93 11.53
CA LEU A 61 -9.14 6.41 11.97
C LEU A 61 -8.10 6.55 10.85
N ALA A 62 -7.75 7.80 10.54
CA ALA A 62 -6.88 8.19 9.44
C ALA A 62 -5.54 7.42 9.31
N PRO A 63 -4.82 7.04 10.41
CA PRO A 63 -3.58 6.27 10.29
C PRO A 63 -3.78 4.84 9.74
N VAL A 64 -4.98 4.28 9.85
CA VAL A 64 -5.26 2.90 9.43
C VAL A 64 -5.09 2.74 7.92
N SER A 65 -5.46 3.75 7.12
CA SER A 65 -5.24 3.69 5.67
C SER A 65 -3.75 3.71 5.31
N VAL A 66 -2.91 4.43 6.07
CA VAL A 66 -1.44 4.41 5.87
C VAL A 66 -0.89 3.01 6.14
N LEU A 67 -1.29 2.40 7.26
CA LEU A 67 -0.88 1.05 7.63
C LEU A 67 -1.37 0.01 6.61
N ALA A 68 -2.63 0.09 6.20
CA ALA A 68 -3.22 -0.82 5.23
C ALA A 68 -2.50 -0.78 3.88
N LEU A 69 -2.14 0.40 3.37
CA LEU A 69 -1.36 0.51 2.14
C LEU A 69 0.07 -0.01 2.29
N ALA A 70 0.69 0.16 3.47
CA ALA A 70 2.02 -0.39 3.75
C ALA A 70 1.99 -1.93 3.77
N VAL A 71 0.97 -2.52 4.38
CA VAL A 71 0.70 -3.97 4.35
C VAL A 71 0.40 -4.43 2.92
N PHE A 72 -0.43 -3.70 2.18
CA PHE A 72 -0.73 -4.00 0.79
C PHE A 72 0.55 -4.05 -0.05
N TYR A 73 1.42 -3.04 0.07
CA TYR A 73 2.69 -3.05 -0.63
C TYR A 73 3.57 -4.24 -0.22
N GLN A 74 3.64 -4.58 1.07
CA GLN A 74 4.39 -5.74 1.57
C GLN A 74 3.90 -7.07 0.98
N VAL A 75 2.59 -7.30 0.87
CA VAL A 75 2.08 -8.59 0.33
C VAL A 75 2.36 -8.77 -1.15
N LEU A 76 2.56 -7.67 -1.90
CA LEU A 76 2.93 -7.73 -3.30
C LEU A 76 4.41 -8.10 -3.51
N ARG A 77 5.27 -7.83 -2.53
CA ARG A 77 6.72 -8.03 -2.65
C ARG A 77 7.08 -9.47 -2.96
N GLY A 78 8.02 -9.65 -3.89
CA GLY A 78 8.48 -10.97 -4.36
C GLY A 78 7.46 -11.75 -5.19
N GLN A 79 6.19 -11.33 -5.25
CA GLN A 79 5.16 -11.99 -6.03
C GLN A 79 5.29 -11.67 -7.52
N GLY A 80 4.88 -12.60 -8.37
CA GLY A 80 4.73 -12.37 -9.81
C GLY A 80 3.53 -11.46 -10.13
N PRO A 81 3.49 -10.81 -11.31
CA PRO A 81 2.42 -9.87 -11.67
C PRO A 81 1.01 -10.47 -11.65
N ARG A 82 0.87 -11.77 -12.00
CA ARG A 82 -0.44 -12.47 -11.95
C ARG A 82 -0.95 -12.63 -10.52
N THR A 83 -0.07 -13.00 -9.60
CA THR A 83 -0.40 -13.09 -8.17
C THR A 83 -0.71 -11.71 -7.61
N ALA A 84 0.04 -10.68 -8.04
CA ALA A 84 -0.21 -9.29 -7.64
C ALA A 84 -1.59 -8.79 -8.09
N LEU A 85 -2.05 -9.21 -9.27
CA LEU A 85 -3.40 -8.94 -9.75
C LEU A 85 -4.45 -9.55 -8.81
N LEU A 86 -4.29 -10.82 -8.42
CA LEU A 86 -5.20 -11.48 -7.47
C LEU A 86 -5.19 -10.79 -6.10
N LEU A 87 -4.02 -10.47 -5.56
CA LEU A 87 -3.89 -9.80 -4.26
C LEU A 87 -4.50 -8.39 -4.29
N GLY A 88 -4.31 -7.65 -5.39
CA GLY A 88 -4.97 -6.39 -5.63
C GLY A 88 -6.49 -6.50 -5.69
N TRP A 89 -7.01 -7.54 -6.35
CA TRP A 89 -8.44 -7.81 -6.40
C TRP A 89 -9.00 -8.12 -5.01
N LEU A 90 -8.33 -8.96 -4.22
CA LEU A 90 -8.73 -9.28 -2.85
C LEU A 90 -8.71 -8.04 -1.94
N PHE A 91 -7.73 -7.16 -2.08
CA PHE A 91 -7.72 -5.87 -1.41
C PHE A 91 -8.96 -5.03 -1.77
N GLY A 92 -9.26 -4.92 -3.06
CA GLY A 92 -10.45 -4.20 -3.54
C GLY A 92 -11.76 -4.81 -3.04
N LEU A 93 -11.86 -6.14 -2.98
CA LEU A 93 -13.02 -6.85 -2.44
C LEU A 93 -13.22 -6.53 -0.96
N GLY A 94 -12.14 -6.49 -0.16
CA GLY A 94 -12.21 -6.07 1.24
C GLY A 94 -12.68 -4.62 1.39
N LEU A 95 -12.08 -3.71 0.61
CA LEU A 95 -12.41 -2.28 0.66
C LEU A 95 -13.87 -2.00 0.29
N PHE A 96 -14.32 -2.47 -0.87
CA PHE A 96 -15.66 -2.18 -1.35
C PHE A 96 -16.72 -3.08 -0.71
N GLY A 97 -16.39 -4.33 -0.41
CA GLY A 97 -17.28 -5.25 0.29
C GLY A 97 -17.68 -4.70 1.66
N CYS A 98 -16.75 -4.09 2.39
CA CYS A 98 -17.03 -3.46 3.69
C CYS A 98 -17.46 -1.99 3.59
N GLY A 99 -17.05 -1.26 2.55
CA GLY A 99 -17.24 0.19 2.48
C GLY A 99 -18.44 0.66 1.66
N VAL A 100 -18.99 -0.16 0.75
CA VAL A 100 -20.14 0.23 -0.09
C VAL A 100 -21.33 -0.73 -0.02
N PHE A 101 -21.33 -1.70 0.91
CA PHE A 101 -22.40 -2.71 1.05
C PHE A 101 -23.82 -2.12 1.16
N TRP A 102 -23.92 -0.89 1.66
CA TRP A 102 -25.18 -0.16 1.85
C TRP A 102 -25.90 0.13 0.51
N ILE A 103 -25.21 0.10 -0.63
CA ILE A 103 -25.82 0.26 -1.96
C ILE A 103 -26.90 -0.78 -2.25
N ARG A 104 -26.80 -1.97 -1.64
CA ARG A 104 -27.87 -2.98 -1.74
C ARG A 104 -29.24 -2.42 -1.33
N ILE A 105 -29.27 -1.52 -0.33
CA ILE A 105 -30.51 -0.94 0.21
C ILE A 105 -31.17 -0.10 -0.88
N SER A 106 -30.38 0.72 -1.59
CA SER A 106 -30.88 1.51 -2.71
C SER A 106 -31.40 0.64 -3.86
N LEU A 107 -30.75 -0.49 -4.14
CA LEU A 107 -31.22 -1.46 -5.14
C LEU A 107 -32.57 -2.09 -4.75
N ASN A 108 -32.78 -2.37 -3.47
CA ASN A 108 -34.04 -2.87 -2.96
C ASN A 108 -35.14 -1.81 -3.02
N GLU A 109 -34.89 -0.61 -2.50
CA GLU A 109 -35.90 0.43 -2.32
C GLU A 109 -36.23 1.18 -3.61
N PHE A 110 -35.22 1.63 -4.35
CA PHE A 110 -35.42 2.42 -5.58
C PHE A 110 -35.42 1.56 -6.84
N GLY A 111 -34.72 0.43 -6.83
CA GLY A 111 -34.74 -0.54 -7.92
C GLY A 111 -35.92 -1.51 -7.87
N ASN A 112 -36.68 -1.52 -6.76
CA ASN A 112 -37.75 -2.48 -6.48
C ASN A 112 -37.31 -3.95 -6.69
N LEU A 113 -36.02 -4.24 -6.43
CA LEU A 113 -35.45 -5.55 -6.64
C LEU A 113 -35.68 -6.45 -5.41
N PRO A 114 -36.00 -7.75 -5.61
CA PRO A 114 -36.03 -8.70 -4.52
C PRO A 114 -34.61 -8.88 -3.93
N ALA A 115 -34.54 -9.20 -2.64
CA ALA A 115 -33.28 -9.28 -1.90
C ALA A 115 -32.17 -10.13 -2.58
N PRO A 116 -32.45 -11.31 -3.15
CA PRO A 116 -31.42 -12.09 -3.85
C PRO A 116 -30.81 -11.34 -5.05
N ALA A 117 -31.64 -10.69 -5.86
CA ALA A 117 -31.18 -9.94 -7.03
C ALA A 117 -30.33 -8.73 -6.64
N ALA A 118 -30.76 -7.97 -5.62
CA ALA A 118 -30.00 -6.84 -5.09
C ALA A 118 -28.62 -7.27 -4.54
N ASN A 119 -28.56 -8.40 -3.83
CA ASN A 119 -27.30 -8.93 -3.32
C ASN A 119 -26.36 -9.40 -4.44
N ILE A 120 -26.88 -10.06 -5.49
CA ILE A 120 -26.08 -10.46 -6.65
C ILE A 120 -25.48 -9.22 -7.33
N LEU A 121 -26.30 -8.20 -7.60
CA LEU A 121 -25.81 -6.96 -8.22
C LEU A 121 -24.79 -6.24 -7.33
N MET A 122 -25.00 -6.24 -6.02
CA MET A 122 -24.04 -5.70 -5.05
C MET A 122 -22.69 -6.42 -5.11
N VAL A 123 -22.69 -7.76 -5.15
CA VAL A 123 -21.47 -8.57 -5.28
C VAL A 123 -20.77 -8.29 -6.62
N LEU A 124 -21.53 -8.21 -7.72
CA LEU A 124 -20.98 -7.90 -9.04
C LEU A 124 -20.36 -6.49 -9.08
N LEU A 125 -21.01 -5.50 -8.47
CA LEU A 125 -20.48 -4.15 -8.34
C LEU A 125 -19.16 -4.14 -7.57
N VAL A 126 -19.10 -4.80 -6.41
CA VAL A 126 -17.88 -4.93 -5.60
C VAL A 126 -16.76 -5.62 -6.39
N ALA A 127 -17.08 -6.72 -7.07
CA ALA A 127 -16.11 -7.46 -7.89
C ALA A 127 -15.56 -6.61 -9.04
N LEU A 128 -16.42 -5.82 -9.69
CA LEU A 128 -16.05 -4.89 -10.77
C LEU A 128 -15.15 -3.75 -10.25
N LEU A 129 -15.54 -3.11 -9.15
CA LEU A 129 -14.75 -2.02 -8.55
C LEU A 129 -13.39 -2.53 -8.02
N ALA A 130 -13.34 -3.75 -7.52
CA ALA A 130 -12.11 -4.39 -7.08
C ALA A 130 -11.10 -4.59 -8.22
N LEU A 131 -11.53 -4.61 -9.50
CA LEU A 131 -10.61 -4.71 -10.65
C LEU A 131 -9.66 -3.51 -10.76
N PHE A 132 -10.06 -2.32 -10.28
CA PHE A 132 -9.14 -1.18 -10.20
C PHE A 132 -7.97 -1.48 -9.27
N TYR A 133 -8.21 -2.15 -8.14
CA TYR A 133 -7.15 -2.53 -7.20
C TYR A 133 -6.38 -3.76 -7.69
N ALA A 134 -7.01 -4.66 -8.45
CA ALA A 134 -6.33 -5.73 -9.18
C ALA A 134 -5.30 -5.15 -10.16
N LEU A 135 -5.71 -4.16 -10.95
CA LEU A 135 -4.84 -3.44 -11.86
C LEU A 135 -3.75 -2.66 -11.11
N ALA A 136 -4.07 -2.09 -9.94
CA ALA A 136 -3.08 -1.43 -9.08
C ALA A 136 -1.97 -2.40 -8.66
N GLY A 137 -2.34 -3.56 -8.12
CA GLY A 137 -1.39 -4.59 -7.70
C GLY A 137 -0.52 -5.06 -8.85
N TRP A 138 -1.13 -5.32 -10.02
CA TRP A 138 -0.40 -5.68 -11.24
C TRP A 138 0.58 -4.58 -11.68
N LEU A 139 0.13 -3.33 -11.81
CA LEU A 139 0.96 -2.20 -12.22
C LEU A 139 2.12 -1.95 -11.25
N ILE A 140 1.86 -1.99 -9.94
CA ILE A 140 2.90 -1.81 -8.92
C ILE A 140 4.00 -2.85 -9.09
N ARG A 141 3.64 -4.10 -9.35
CA ARG A 141 4.62 -5.18 -9.56
C ARG A 141 5.26 -5.20 -10.94
N TRP A 142 4.57 -4.70 -11.95
CA TRP A 142 5.10 -4.58 -13.30
C TRP A 142 6.09 -3.41 -13.44
N LEU A 143 5.80 -2.28 -12.78
CA LEU A 143 6.65 -1.08 -12.76
C LEU A 143 7.75 -1.12 -11.69
N GLU A 144 7.79 -2.20 -10.89
CA GLU A 144 8.81 -2.36 -9.87
C GLU A 144 10.21 -2.39 -10.50
N PRO A 145 11.15 -1.58 -9.98
CA PRO A 145 12.49 -1.53 -10.52
C PRO A 145 13.19 -2.90 -10.48
N PRO A 146 13.98 -3.25 -11.50
CA PRO A 146 14.85 -4.43 -11.45
C PRO A 146 15.83 -4.38 -10.27
N ALA A 147 16.34 -5.54 -9.88
CA ALA A 147 17.38 -5.67 -8.86
C ALA A 147 18.58 -4.74 -9.19
N GLY A 148 19.04 -3.97 -8.19
CA GLY A 148 20.13 -3.01 -8.34
C GLY A 148 19.71 -1.53 -8.47
N ARG A 149 18.42 -1.25 -8.67
CA ARG A 149 17.89 0.13 -8.57
C ARG A 149 17.58 0.54 -7.12
N PRO A 150 17.46 1.85 -6.82
CA PRO A 150 17.22 2.29 -5.45
C PRO A 150 15.90 1.73 -4.91
N SER A 151 15.97 1.09 -3.74
CA SER A 151 14.85 0.39 -3.09
C SER A 151 13.67 1.29 -2.69
N TRP A 152 13.82 2.61 -2.85
CA TRP A 152 12.80 3.59 -2.51
C TRP A 152 11.85 3.93 -3.65
N VAL A 153 12.19 3.62 -4.91
CA VAL A 153 11.37 3.99 -6.07
C VAL A 153 10.01 3.27 -6.05
N GLY A 154 9.99 1.98 -5.74
CA GLY A 154 8.75 1.20 -5.60
C GLY A 154 7.77 1.78 -4.57
N PRO A 155 8.15 1.88 -3.29
CA PRO A 155 7.23 2.34 -2.24
C PRO A 155 6.93 3.85 -2.31
N LEU A 156 7.86 4.70 -2.76
CA LEU A 156 7.69 6.16 -2.70
C LEU A 156 7.20 6.80 -3.99
N LEU A 157 7.36 6.16 -5.14
CA LEU A 157 6.92 6.70 -6.44
C LEU A 157 5.87 5.81 -7.11
N VAL A 158 6.15 4.51 -7.25
CA VAL A 158 5.26 3.59 -7.98
C VAL A 158 3.95 3.40 -7.24
N LEU A 159 4.00 3.06 -5.95
CA LEU A 159 2.80 2.86 -5.14
C LEU A 159 1.88 4.11 -5.14
N PRO A 160 2.36 5.33 -4.78
CA PRO A 160 1.49 6.50 -4.74
C PRO A 160 0.98 6.92 -6.12
N GLY A 161 1.84 6.85 -7.15
CA GLY A 161 1.47 7.23 -8.50
C GLY A 161 0.41 6.31 -9.09
N VAL A 162 0.58 4.99 -8.98
CA VAL A 162 -0.40 4.01 -9.46
C VAL A 162 -1.71 4.13 -8.69
N TRP A 163 -1.65 4.34 -7.37
CA TRP A 163 -2.85 4.45 -6.54
C TRP A 163 -3.74 5.61 -6.98
N VAL A 164 -3.17 6.81 -7.04
CA VAL A 164 -3.92 8.03 -7.39
C VAL A 164 -4.39 7.99 -8.84
N LEU A 165 -3.58 7.46 -9.76
CA LEU A 165 -3.99 7.29 -11.15
C LEU A 165 -5.25 6.43 -11.25
N LEU A 166 -5.31 5.30 -10.55
CA LEU A 166 -6.47 4.42 -10.64
C LEU A 166 -7.68 4.91 -9.85
N GLU A 167 -7.49 5.65 -8.75
CA GLU A 167 -8.59 6.38 -8.11
C GLU A 167 -9.19 7.45 -9.03
N TRP A 168 -8.35 8.18 -9.77
CA TRP A 168 -8.79 9.17 -10.74
C TRP A 168 -9.53 8.53 -11.92
N VAL A 169 -8.97 7.48 -12.53
CA VAL A 169 -9.64 6.75 -13.62
C VAL A 169 -10.98 6.18 -13.15
N ARG A 170 -11.04 5.57 -11.95
CA ARG A 170 -12.28 5.07 -11.36
C ARG A 170 -13.32 6.17 -11.13
N GLY A 171 -12.87 7.39 -10.85
CA GLY A 171 -13.75 8.55 -10.66
C GLY A 171 -14.38 9.10 -11.94
N TRP A 172 -13.95 8.64 -13.13
CA TRP A 172 -14.42 9.17 -14.42
C TRP A 172 -14.92 8.08 -15.39
N LEU A 173 -14.24 6.93 -15.43
CA LEU A 173 -14.56 5.84 -16.34
C LEU A 173 -15.99 5.31 -16.10
N PHE A 174 -16.75 5.09 -17.18
CA PHE A 174 -18.16 4.66 -17.13
C PHE A 174 -19.03 5.54 -16.23
N THR A 175 -18.93 6.87 -16.37
CA THR A 175 -19.58 7.90 -15.54
C THR A 175 -19.01 8.05 -14.12
N GLY A 176 -18.10 7.16 -13.72
CA GLY A 176 -17.33 7.27 -12.49
C GLY A 176 -18.05 6.71 -11.26
N PHE A 177 -17.26 6.15 -10.35
CA PHE A 177 -17.71 5.75 -9.01
C PHE A 177 -16.65 6.16 -7.96
N PRO A 178 -16.55 7.46 -7.61
CA PRO A 178 -15.49 7.99 -6.75
C PRO A 178 -15.78 7.81 -5.24
N TRP A 179 -16.28 6.65 -4.81
CA TRP A 179 -16.42 6.32 -3.39
C TRP A 179 -15.10 5.83 -2.78
N LEU A 180 -14.91 6.04 -1.47
CA LEU A 180 -13.74 5.57 -0.73
C LEU A 180 -12.40 6.05 -1.36
N ILE A 181 -12.35 7.30 -1.82
CA ILE A 181 -11.12 7.93 -2.31
C ILE A 181 -10.22 8.21 -1.10
N LEU A 182 -9.00 7.68 -1.10
CA LEU A 182 -8.11 7.66 0.06
C LEU A 182 -7.97 9.02 0.78
N GLY A 183 -7.95 10.12 0.02
CA GLY A 183 -7.83 11.47 0.57
C GLY A 183 -9.02 11.92 1.44
N THR A 184 -10.23 11.40 1.22
CA THR A 184 -11.40 11.80 2.03
C THR A 184 -11.35 11.25 3.46
N GLY A 185 -10.61 10.16 3.69
CA GLY A 185 -10.35 9.64 5.04
C GLY A 185 -9.44 10.55 5.89
N GLN A 186 -8.87 11.61 5.31
CA GLN A 186 -7.94 12.50 6.00
C GLN A 186 -8.56 13.87 6.32
N VAL A 187 -9.86 14.10 6.10
CA VAL A 187 -10.50 15.42 6.26
C VAL A 187 -10.23 16.06 7.63
N ALA A 188 -10.26 15.26 8.70
CA ALA A 188 -9.97 15.73 10.07
C ALA A 188 -8.53 15.44 10.53
N ALA A 189 -7.69 14.87 9.67
CA ALA A 189 -6.32 14.48 9.97
C ALA A 189 -5.32 15.52 9.43
N PRO A 190 -4.05 15.52 9.90
CA PRO A 190 -3.05 16.51 9.46
C PRO A 190 -2.85 16.57 7.94
N LEU A 191 -2.92 15.41 7.26
CA LEU A 191 -2.80 15.35 5.80
C LEU A 191 -3.96 16.02 5.06
N GLY A 192 -5.14 16.15 5.69
CA GLY A 192 -6.27 16.90 5.15
C GLY A 192 -5.97 18.37 4.92
N GLY A 193 -4.98 18.94 5.63
CA GLY A 193 -4.49 20.31 5.39
C GLY A 193 -3.91 20.53 4.01
N LEU A 194 -3.58 19.47 3.26
CA LEU A 194 -3.12 19.56 1.86
C LEU A 194 -4.27 19.77 0.87
N ALA A 195 -5.53 19.50 1.28
CA ALA A 195 -6.69 19.53 0.40
C ALA A 195 -6.90 20.89 -0.32
N PRO A 196 -6.73 22.06 0.33
CA PRO A 196 -6.92 23.36 -0.35
C PRO A 196 -5.94 23.59 -1.50
N GLY A 197 -4.72 23.06 -1.41
CA GLY A 197 -3.67 23.27 -2.41
C GLY A 197 -3.60 22.18 -3.48
N LEU A 198 -3.74 20.91 -3.07
CA LEU A 198 -3.51 19.75 -3.94
C LEU A 198 -4.77 18.94 -4.26
N GLY A 199 -5.92 19.32 -3.68
CA GLY A 199 -7.17 18.58 -3.80
C GLY A 199 -7.12 17.20 -3.14
N VAL A 200 -8.22 16.45 -3.28
CA VAL A 200 -8.39 15.13 -2.64
C VAL A 200 -7.36 14.09 -3.14
N PHE A 201 -6.98 14.15 -4.42
CA PHE A 201 -5.99 13.24 -5.00
C PHE A 201 -4.58 13.55 -4.50
N GLY A 202 -4.24 14.82 -4.27
CA GLY A 202 -2.97 15.19 -3.64
C GLY A 202 -2.86 14.72 -2.19
N VAL A 203 -3.97 14.77 -1.44
CA VAL A 203 -4.04 14.16 -0.10
C VAL A 203 -3.86 12.64 -0.20
N GLY A 204 -4.53 11.98 -1.15
CA GLY A 204 -4.37 10.55 -1.41
C GLY A 204 -2.92 10.17 -1.76
N LEU A 205 -2.25 10.99 -2.57
CA LEU A 205 -0.83 10.84 -2.90
C LEU A 205 0.03 10.88 -1.63
N ALA A 206 -0.23 11.84 -0.74
CA ALA A 206 0.51 11.99 0.52
C ALA A 206 0.29 10.80 1.47
N VAL A 207 -0.93 10.25 1.54
CA VAL A 207 -1.22 9.04 2.33
C VAL A 207 -0.44 7.84 1.78
N ALA A 208 -0.49 7.61 0.47
CA ALA A 208 0.22 6.50 -0.14
C ALA A 208 1.75 6.65 -0.05
N ALA A 209 2.28 7.87 -0.17
CA ALA A 209 3.70 8.14 0.05
C ALA A 209 4.10 7.90 1.52
N SER A 210 3.25 8.28 2.46
CA SER A 210 3.44 7.99 3.89
C SER A 210 3.47 6.49 4.17
N ALA A 211 2.64 5.71 3.47
CA ALA A 211 2.64 4.25 3.57
C ALA A 211 3.95 3.65 3.06
N GLY A 212 4.46 4.16 1.93
CA GLY A 212 5.77 3.78 1.40
C GLY A 212 6.93 4.14 2.35
N LEU A 213 6.88 5.31 2.99
CA LEU A 213 7.86 5.72 4.01
C LEU A 213 7.80 4.80 5.22
N LEU A 214 6.60 4.51 5.74
CA LEU A 214 6.40 3.61 6.87
C LEU A 214 6.97 2.21 6.58
N TRP A 215 6.64 1.66 5.41
CA TRP A 215 7.18 0.37 4.97
C TRP A 215 8.70 0.37 4.90
N ARG A 216 9.30 1.44 4.38
CA ARG A 216 10.76 1.59 4.28
C ARG A 216 11.42 1.70 5.66
N LEU A 217 10.84 2.48 6.57
CA LEU A 217 11.35 2.65 7.94
C LEU A 217 11.33 1.35 8.71
N ALA A 218 10.25 0.56 8.59
CA ALA A 218 10.14 -0.76 9.19
C ALA A 218 11.23 -1.74 8.72
N ARG A 219 11.83 -1.47 7.55
CA ARG A 219 12.91 -2.29 6.96
C ARG A 219 14.30 -1.70 7.09
N TRP A 220 14.41 -0.40 7.31
CA TRP A 220 15.68 0.25 7.58
C TRP A 220 16.28 -0.27 8.89
N GLY A 221 15.47 -0.44 9.94
CA GLY A 221 15.93 -0.97 11.22
C GLY A 221 16.39 -2.44 11.21
N GLY A 222 16.45 -3.08 10.04
CA GLY A 222 16.86 -4.48 9.84
C GLY A 222 18.13 -4.65 9.01
N ARG A 223 18.87 -3.56 8.75
CA ARG A 223 20.18 -3.54 8.09
C ARG A 223 21.17 -2.78 8.94
#